data_AF-R9K586-F1
#
_entry.id   AF-R9K586-F1
#
_cell.length_a   1.000
_cell.length_b   1.000
_cell.length_c   1.000
_cell.angle_alpha   90.00
_cell.angle_beta   90.00
_cell.angle_gamma   90.00
#
_symmetry.space_group_name_H-M   'P 1'
#
loop_
_entity.id
_entity.type
_entity.pdbx_description
1 polymer ?
#
loop_
_entity_poly.entity_id
_entity_poly.type
_entity_poly.pdbx_seq_one_letter_code
_entity_poly.pdbx_strand_id
1 'polypeptide(L)'
;MDEQAEESDKAEGVARVFDQWTNFSGRNFSEELGLPYADNETFEMIKTAYEQVDFFGEFELGNEEIYDKYKEKYKDLLENDGLVFDPEAGISVPFSQLDYNIGKYGLQEFTYYFFDIDGDELPELIVHHIYVYDIYVLDFDSIKNEFSVWYHRESPGYSFIGTKRVQWQQGFRKYLTFYLLDENGKEECETFFFREQHIYEQDSEQVSLAVVMLPKYALHKDAEKEKNTELTETMKSQGIYTRLGGKWYFRITDEQYDELAESYWKAYDIAQEKIKEVTYTYDELFGGM
;
A
#
# COMPACT_ATOMS: atom_id res chain seq x y z
N MET A 1 -40.65 -31.37 31.43
CA MET A 1 -40.76 -32.58 30.58
C MET A 1 -40.76 -32.08 29.15
N ASP A 2 -39.64 -31.51 28.68
CA ASP A 2 -38.29 -32.12 28.52
C ASP A 2 -38.40 -33.24 27.47
N GLU A 3 -37.64 -33.30 26.38
CA GLU A 3 -36.25 -32.86 26.07
C GLU A 3 -36.26 -32.28 24.63
N GLN A 4 -35.69 -31.12 24.29
CA GLN A 4 -34.26 -30.81 24.11
C GLN A 4 -33.40 -31.96 23.54
N ALA A 5 -33.21 -31.92 22.22
CA ALA A 5 -31.94 -32.17 21.54
C ALA A 5 -31.98 -31.24 20.32
N GLU A 6 -31.44 -30.02 20.36
CA GLU A 6 -29.99 -29.73 20.31
C GLU A 6 -29.25 -30.67 19.36
N GLU A 7 -29.64 -30.65 18.09
CA GLU A 7 -28.68 -30.89 17.02
C GLU A 7 -27.87 -29.60 16.84
N SER A 8 -26.74 -29.57 17.55
CA SER A 8 -25.67 -28.61 17.38
C SER A 8 -25.21 -28.62 15.93
N ASP A 9 -25.41 -27.50 15.23
CA ASP A 9 -24.65 -27.14 14.03
C ASP A 9 -23.19 -26.94 14.45
N LYS A 10 -22.46 -28.06 14.65
CA LYS A 10 -21.00 -28.06 14.65
C LYS A 10 -20.58 -27.93 13.19
N ALA A 11 -20.44 -26.69 12.73
CA ALA A 11 -19.78 -26.42 11.47
C ALA A 11 -18.30 -26.80 11.61
N GLU A 12 -17.96 -28.00 11.14
CA GLU A 12 -16.60 -28.36 10.77
C GLU A 12 -16.12 -27.43 9.64
N GLY A 13 -15.03 -26.70 9.90
CA GLY A 13 -13.92 -26.62 8.95
C GLY A 13 -14.12 -25.89 7.62
N VAL A 14 -14.84 -24.76 7.55
CA VAL A 14 -14.88 -23.94 6.33
C VAL A 14 -14.47 -22.50 6.65
N ALA A 15 -13.53 -21.98 5.86
CA ALA A 15 -13.12 -20.57 5.91
C ALA A 15 -14.31 -19.62 5.84
N ARG A 16 -14.24 -18.47 6.52
CA ARG A 16 -15.23 -17.42 6.31
C ARG A 16 -14.99 -16.75 4.96
N VAL A 17 -15.95 -16.87 4.05
CA VAL A 17 -15.84 -16.33 2.69
C VAL A 17 -16.63 -15.05 2.56
N PHE A 18 -15.96 -13.96 2.19
CA PHE A 18 -16.58 -12.68 1.85
C PHE A 18 -16.28 -12.32 0.39
N ASP A 19 -17.14 -11.52 -0.25
CA ASP A 19 -16.78 -10.95 -1.56
C ASP A 19 -15.68 -9.90 -1.38
N GLN A 20 -15.82 -9.02 -0.38
CA GLN A 20 -14.79 -8.11 0.10
C GLN A 20 -14.90 -7.98 1.62
N TRP A 21 -13.79 -8.14 2.35
CA TRP A 21 -13.77 -8.02 3.82
C TRP A 21 -13.35 -6.62 4.28
N THR A 22 -12.58 -5.88 3.47
CA THR A 22 -11.92 -4.62 3.85
C THR A 22 -12.80 -3.37 3.82
N ASN A 23 -14.13 -3.51 3.70
CA ASN A 23 -15.06 -2.39 3.83
C ASN A 23 -15.58 -2.30 5.27
N PHE A 24 -14.89 -1.51 6.10
CA PHE A 24 -15.08 -1.49 7.55
C PHE A 24 -16.05 -0.42 8.05
N SER A 25 -16.60 0.42 7.17
CA SER A 25 -17.49 1.52 7.57
C SER A 25 -18.77 1.00 8.24
N GLY A 26 -18.94 1.30 9.53
CA GLY A 26 -20.11 0.91 10.32
C GLY A 26 -20.22 -0.59 10.65
N ARG A 27 -19.13 -1.36 10.48
CA ARG A 27 -19.13 -2.81 10.76
C ARG A 27 -18.92 -3.09 12.25
N ASN A 28 -19.66 -4.05 12.80
CA ASN A 28 -19.38 -4.65 14.10
C ASN A 28 -18.64 -5.97 13.89
N PHE A 29 -17.36 -6.04 14.28
CA PHE A 29 -16.44 -7.16 14.06
C PHE A 29 -16.71 -8.42 14.91
N SER A 30 -17.95 -8.58 15.39
CA SER A 30 -18.36 -9.71 16.24
C SER A 30 -18.10 -11.09 15.61
N GLU A 31 -18.17 -11.20 14.28
CA GLU A 31 -17.91 -12.44 13.56
C GLU A 31 -16.42 -12.80 13.55
N GLU A 32 -15.57 -11.80 13.32
CA GLU A 32 -14.11 -11.92 13.28
C GLU A 32 -13.53 -12.14 14.67
N LEU A 33 -14.12 -11.51 15.70
CA LEU A 33 -13.80 -11.78 17.11
C LEU A 33 -14.16 -13.21 17.54
N GLY A 34 -15.03 -13.89 16.80
CA GLY A 34 -15.35 -15.30 17.00
C GLY A 34 -14.42 -16.27 16.26
N LEU A 35 -13.48 -15.80 15.44
CA LEU A 35 -12.51 -16.66 14.76
C LEU A 35 -11.44 -17.16 15.73
N PRO A 36 -10.98 -18.41 15.58
CA PRO A 36 -9.80 -18.87 16.29
C PRO A 36 -8.59 -18.01 15.89
N TYR A 37 -7.66 -17.83 16.81
CA TYR A 37 -6.34 -17.36 16.47
C TYR A 37 -5.65 -18.38 15.56
N ALA A 38 -4.81 -17.90 14.65
CA ALA A 38 -3.91 -18.74 13.88
C ALA A 38 -3.06 -19.59 14.84
N ASP A 39 -3.02 -20.90 14.61
CA ASP A 39 -2.14 -21.79 15.33
C ASP A 39 -0.66 -21.52 14.97
N ASN A 40 0.26 -22.13 15.72
CA ASN A 40 1.68 -21.90 15.53
C ASN A 40 2.15 -22.26 14.11
N GLU A 41 1.62 -23.33 13.50
CA GLU A 41 2.00 -23.74 12.15
C GLU A 41 1.57 -22.70 11.11
N THR A 42 0.33 -22.21 11.23
CA THR A 42 -0.23 -21.15 10.38
C THR A 42 0.52 -19.84 10.57
N PHE A 43 0.84 -19.47 11.81
CA PHE A 43 1.57 -18.24 12.10
C PHE A 43 3.01 -18.27 11.58
N GLU A 44 3.75 -19.36 11.79
CA GLU A 44 5.13 -19.49 11.28
C GLU A 44 5.17 -19.41 9.74
N MET A 45 4.15 -19.93 9.07
CA MET A 45 3.99 -19.81 7.63
C MET A 45 3.76 -18.35 7.20
N ILE A 46 2.85 -17.63 7.87
CA ILE A 46 2.60 -16.20 7.62
C ILE A 46 3.89 -15.41 7.86
N LYS A 47 4.58 -15.66 8.97
CA LYS A 47 5.84 -15.01 9.32
C LYS A 47 6.92 -15.22 8.27
N THR A 48 7.10 -16.46 7.80
CA THR A 48 8.05 -16.77 6.72
C THR A 48 7.74 -16.02 5.42
N ALA A 49 6.46 -15.76 5.14
CA ALA A 49 6.07 -14.91 4.01
C ALA A 49 6.45 -13.43 4.28
N TYR A 50 6.11 -12.89 5.44
CA TYR A 50 6.46 -11.50 5.80
C TYR A 50 7.97 -11.24 5.86
N GLU A 51 8.79 -12.23 6.24
CA GLU A 51 10.26 -12.13 6.25
C GLU A 51 10.86 -11.91 4.85
N GLN A 52 10.12 -12.21 3.78
CA GLN A 52 10.53 -11.97 2.39
C GLN A 52 10.13 -10.57 1.89
N VAL A 53 9.35 -9.81 2.67
CA VAL A 53 8.90 -8.48 2.28
C VAL A 53 9.91 -7.44 2.76
N ASP A 54 10.54 -6.75 1.82
CA ASP A 54 11.43 -5.63 2.12
C ASP A 54 10.64 -4.32 2.20
N PHE A 55 10.40 -3.89 3.44
CA PHE A 55 9.68 -2.65 3.73
C PHE A 55 10.54 -1.40 3.61
N PHE A 56 11.87 -1.50 3.57
CA PHE A 56 12.75 -0.34 3.59
C PHE A 56 12.90 0.24 2.18
N GLY A 57 12.51 1.49 2.03
CA GLY A 57 12.71 2.24 0.79
C GLY A 57 13.88 3.21 0.89
N GLU A 58 14.44 3.53 -0.26
CA GLU A 58 15.50 4.52 -0.42
C GLU A 58 14.91 5.87 -0.86
N PHE A 59 15.71 6.94 -0.71
CA PHE A 59 15.34 8.32 -1.05
C PHE A 59 16.50 8.98 -1.80
N GLU A 60 17.16 8.22 -2.66
CA GLU A 60 18.30 8.70 -3.43
C GLU A 60 17.83 9.67 -4.51
N LEU A 61 18.65 10.69 -4.82
CA LEU A 61 18.34 11.65 -5.87
C LEU A 61 18.49 11.06 -7.28
N GLY A 62 19.02 9.84 -7.39
CA GLY A 62 19.53 9.29 -8.63
C GLY A 62 20.84 9.94 -9.05
N ASN A 63 21.08 10.00 -10.36
CA ASN A 63 22.32 10.49 -10.95
C ASN A 63 22.44 12.02 -10.87
N GLU A 64 23.33 12.49 -9.98
CA GLU A 64 23.62 13.91 -9.75
C GLU A 64 24.04 14.68 -11.02
N GLU A 65 24.70 14.04 -11.99
CA GLU A 65 25.18 14.72 -13.21
C GLU A 65 24.02 15.18 -14.12
N ILE A 66 22.85 14.55 -14.01
CA ILE A 66 21.67 14.82 -14.83
C ILE A 66 20.47 15.33 -14.03
N TYR A 67 20.56 15.32 -12.70
CA TYR A 67 19.48 15.75 -11.79
C TYR A 67 18.92 17.13 -12.17
N ASP A 68 19.78 18.15 -12.29
CA ASP A 68 19.35 19.51 -12.66
C ASP A 68 18.75 19.57 -14.07
N LYS A 69 19.20 18.73 -14.99
CA LYS A 69 18.65 18.66 -16.34
C LYS A 69 17.22 18.08 -16.32
N TYR A 70 16.98 17.05 -15.51
CA TYR A 70 15.64 16.47 -15.35
C TYR A 70 14.71 17.46 -14.64
N LYS A 71 15.20 18.14 -13.61
CA LYS A 71 14.49 19.21 -12.92
C LYS A 71 13.98 20.30 -13.88
N GLU A 72 14.83 20.78 -14.79
CA GLU A 72 14.41 21.75 -15.82
C GLU A 72 13.37 21.17 -16.80
N LYS A 73 13.44 19.87 -17.11
CA LYS A 73 12.44 19.20 -17.96
C LYS A 73 11.07 19.15 -17.30
N TYR A 74 11.03 18.79 -16.03
CA TYR A 74 9.79 18.82 -15.26
C TYR A 74 9.26 20.24 -15.07
N LYS A 75 10.12 21.23 -14.86
CA LYS A 75 9.71 22.64 -14.83
C LYS A 75 8.98 23.05 -16.12
N ASP A 76 9.58 22.74 -17.28
CA ASP A 76 9.01 23.02 -18.60
C ASP A 76 7.66 22.32 -18.80
N LEU A 77 7.53 21.06 -18.37
CA LEU A 77 6.26 20.32 -18.38
C LEU A 77 5.17 21.06 -17.61
N LEU A 78 5.46 21.47 -16.38
CA LEU A 78 4.48 22.10 -15.48
C LEU A 78 4.09 23.50 -15.95
N GLU A 79 5.06 24.34 -16.36
CA GLU A 79 4.81 25.73 -16.76
C GLU A 79 4.10 25.83 -18.12
N ASN A 80 4.40 24.92 -19.05
CA ASN A 80 3.86 24.95 -20.41
C ASN A 80 2.71 23.96 -20.65
N ASP A 81 2.25 23.27 -19.61
CA ASP A 81 1.18 22.28 -19.69
C ASP A 81 1.45 21.20 -20.76
N GLY A 82 2.66 20.65 -20.71
CA GLY A 82 3.13 19.66 -21.68
C GLY A 82 2.33 18.35 -21.63
N LEU A 83 2.53 17.50 -22.64
CA LEU A 83 1.83 16.23 -22.75
C LEU A 83 2.48 15.15 -21.87
N VAL A 84 1.64 14.43 -21.14
CA VAL A 84 1.99 13.24 -20.37
C VAL A 84 1.22 12.05 -20.93
N PHE A 85 1.92 10.96 -21.21
CA PHE A 85 1.29 9.69 -21.59
C PHE A 85 0.76 8.96 -20.36
N ASP A 86 -0.53 8.63 -20.37
CA ASP A 86 -1.18 7.77 -19.39
C ASP A 86 -1.22 6.33 -19.96
N PRO A 87 -0.42 5.39 -19.42
CA PRO A 87 -0.42 4.00 -19.88
C PRO A 87 -1.73 3.26 -19.62
N GLU A 88 -2.50 3.65 -18.59
CA GLU A 88 -3.76 3.00 -18.23
C GLU A 88 -4.86 3.34 -19.24
N ALA A 89 -4.97 4.62 -19.60
CA ALA A 89 -5.91 5.08 -20.62
C ALA A 89 -5.40 4.90 -22.06
N GLY A 90 -4.09 4.72 -22.25
CA GLY A 90 -3.45 4.58 -23.56
C GLY A 90 -3.48 5.86 -24.40
N ILE A 91 -3.48 7.03 -23.75
CA ILE A 91 -3.57 8.35 -24.39
C ILE A 91 -2.55 9.31 -23.79
N SER A 92 -2.19 10.35 -24.54
CA SER A 92 -1.44 11.49 -24.01
C SER A 92 -2.39 12.66 -23.76
N VAL A 93 -2.30 13.25 -22.57
CA VAL A 93 -3.10 14.41 -22.15
C VAL A 93 -2.18 15.53 -21.65
N PRO A 94 -2.60 16.80 -21.74
CA PRO A 94 -1.90 17.88 -21.04
C PRO A 94 -1.81 17.57 -19.54
N PHE A 95 -0.70 17.94 -18.90
CA PHE A 95 -0.48 17.72 -17.47
C PHE A 95 -1.66 18.21 -16.60
N SER A 96 -2.21 19.38 -16.90
CA SER A 96 -3.36 19.98 -16.22
C SER A 96 -4.65 19.16 -16.30
N GLN A 97 -4.70 18.17 -17.20
CA GLN A 97 -5.84 17.27 -17.39
C GLN A 97 -5.64 15.90 -16.74
N LEU A 98 -4.47 15.62 -16.15
CA LEU A 98 -4.29 14.40 -15.35
C LEU A 98 -5.25 14.42 -14.15
N ASP A 99 -5.32 15.54 -13.44
CA ASP A 99 -6.26 15.77 -12.35
C ASP A 99 -6.92 17.14 -12.48
N TYR A 100 -8.25 17.17 -12.34
CA TYR A 100 -9.04 18.39 -12.31
C TYR A 100 -8.51 19.44 -11.32
N ASN A 101 -7.95 19.01 -10.19
CA ASN A 101 -7.39 19.88 -9.16
C ASN A 101 -6.09 20.55 -9.59
N ILE A 102 -5.28 19.93 -10.46
CA ILE A 102 -4.07 20.56 -11.03
C ILE A 102 -4.46 21.80 -11.83
N GLY A 103 -5.46 21.70 -12.71
CA GLY A 103 -5.95 22.86 -13.45
C GLY A 103 -6.69 23.91 -12.59
N LYS A 104 -7.08 23.55 -11.36
CA LYS A 104 -7.84 24.41 -10.45
C LYS A 104 -6.95 25.23 -9.52
N TYR A 105 -5.88 24.64 -9.00
CA TYR A 105 -4.95 25.29 -8.06
C TYR A 105 -3.68 25.75 -8.79
N GLY A 106 -3.01 26.78 -8.27
CA GLY A 106 -1.72 27.19 -8.81
C GLY A 106 -0.62 26.20 -8.43
N LEU A 107 0.43 26.08 -9.26
CA LEU A 107 1.58 25.19 -9.00
C LEU A 107 2.23 25.46 -7.62
N GLN A 108 2.13 26.69 -7.11
CA GLN A 108 2.66 27.08 -5.80
C GLN A 108 1.93 26.43 -4.61
N GLU A 109 0.71 25.93 -4.79
CA GLU A 109 -0.07 25.29 -3.73
C GLU A 109 0.30 23.81 -3.55
N PHE A 110 1.05 23.23 -4.49
CA PHE A 110 1.43 21.82 -4.48
C PHE A 110 2.71 21.58 -3.67
N THR A 111 2.80 20.37 -3.12
CA THR A 111 4.02 19.78 -2.58
C THR A 111 4.62 18.85 -3.63
N TYR A 112 5.92 18.96 -3.83
CA TYR A 112 6.66 18.20 -4.82
C TYR A 112 7.60 17.23 -4.12
N TYR A 113 7.69 16.01 -4.64
CA TYR A 113 8.78 15.10 -4.29
C TYR A 113 9.60 14.83 -5.55
N PHE A 114 10.92 14.89 -5.43
CA PHE A 114 11.81 14.77 -6.58
C PHE A 114 13.06 13.95 -6.26
N PHE A 115 12.99 12.66 -6.59
CA PHE A 115 13.99 11.63 -6.27
C PHE A 115 13.76 10.38 -7.13
N ASP A 116 14.72 9.45 -7.12
CA ASP A 116 14.65 8.17 -7.82
C ASP A 116 13.70 7.21 -7.10
N ILE A 117 12.45 7.15 -7.57
CA ILE A 117 11.40 6.35 -6.97
C ILE A 117 11.20 5.03 -7.68
N ASP A 118 11.54 4.93 -8.96
CA ASP A 118 11.42 3.68 -9.72
C ASP A 118 12.71 2.84 -9.73
N GLY A 119 13.78 3.34 -9.13
CA GLY A 119 15.05 2.66 -8.91
C GLY A 119 15.94 2.55 -10.15
N ASP A 120 15.79 3.46 -11.13
CA ASP A 120 16.55 3.44 -12.39
C ASP A 120 17.73 4.43 -12.45
N GLU A 121 18.07 5.06 -11.31
CA GLU A 121 19.06 6.12 -11.14
C GLU A 121 18.67 7.47 -11.79
N LEU A 122 17.41 7.66 -12.21
CA LEU A 122 16.86 8.92 -12.70
C LEU A 122 15.81 9.45 -11.70
N PRO A 123 15.63 10.78 -11.58
CA PRO A 123 14.64 11.32 -10.66
C PRO A 123 13.26 11.45 -11.31
N GLU A 124 12.23 10.99 -10.60
CA GLU A 124 10.83 11.15 -10.95
C GLU A 124 10.22 12.35 -10.20
N LEU A 125 9.17 12.92 -10.78
CA LEU A 125 8.41 13.98 -10.14
C LEU A 125 7.08 13.45 -9.59
N ILE A 126 6.87 13.64 -8.30
CA ILE A 126 5.58 13.44 -7.66
C ILE A 126 4.95 14.80 -7.41
N VAL A 127 3.71 14.98 -7.87
CA VAL A 127 2.92 16.19 -7.61
C VAL A 127 1.79 15.83 -6.66
N HIS A 128 1.80 16.42 -5.47
CA HIS A 128 0.84 16.14 -4.42
C HIS A 128 0.22 17.42 -3.86
N HIS A 129 -1.05 17.36 -3.48
CA HIS A 129 -1.71 18.47 -2.81
C HIS A 129 -2.63 17.95 -1.71
N ILE A 130 -2.70 18.67 -0.60
CA ILE A 130 -3.39 18.22 0.61
C ILE A 130 -4.90 17.96 0.44
N TYR A 131 -5.52 18.58 -0.58
CA TYR A 131 -6.92 18.37 -0.94
C TYR A 131 -7.10 17.51 -2.19
N VAL A 132 -6.01 16.96 -2.71
CA VAL A 132 -6.01 16.06 -3.86
C VAL A 132 -5.90 14.64 -3.34
N TYR A 133 -6.83 13.81 -3.78
CA TYR A 133 -6.87 12.39 -3.42
C TYR A 133 -5.98 11.54 -4.33
N ASP A 134 -5.49 12.12 -5.42
CA ASP A 134 -4.75 11.43 -6.45
C ASP A 134 -3.26 11.66 -6.27
N ILE A 135 -2.49 10.61 -6.48
CA ILE A 135 -1.04 10.68 -6.46
C ILE A 135 -0.55 10.28 -7.83
N TYR A 136 0.14 11.19 -8.50
CA TYR A 136 0.80 10.93 -9.78
C TYR A 136 2.31 10.94 -9.58
N VAL A 137 2.95 9.90 -10.08
CA VAL A 137 4.40 9.83 -10.27
C VAL A 137 4.67 9.94 -11.76
N LEU A 138 5.40 10.97 -12.14
CA LEU A 138 5.76 11.28 -13.51
C LEU A 138 7.20 10.84 -13.77
N ASP A 139 7.37 10.08 -14.84
CA ASP A 139 8.65 9.67 -15.39
C ASP A 139 8.96 10.44 -16.69
N PHE A 140 10.26 10.63 -16.99
CA PHE A 140 10.76 11.30 -18.19
C PHE A 140 11.79 10.44 -18.94
N ASP A 141 11.39 9.95 -20.10
CA ASP A 141 12.27 9.26 -21.04
C ASP A 141 13.08 10.30 -21.85
N SER A 142 14.37 10.43 -21.54
CA SER A 142 15.25 11.39 -22.23
C SER A 142 15.59 11.04 -23.67
N ILE A 143 15.43 9.77 -24.09
CA ILE A 143 15.67 9.31 -25.46
C ILE A 143 14.48 9.68 -26.35
N LYS A 144 13.26 9.45 -25.86
CA LYS A 144 12.02 9.84 -26.56
C LYS A 144 11.67 11.31 -26.37
N ASN A 145 12.19 11.92 -25.31
CA ASN A 145 11.79 13.24 -24.81
C ASN A 145 10.26 13.29 -24.58
N GLU A 146 9.77 12.32 -23.81
CA GLU A 146 8.36 12.10 -23.51
C GLU A 146 8.19 11.90 -22.00
N PHE A 147 7.07 12.40 -21.46
CA PHE A 147 6.68 12.15 -20.08
C PHE A 147 5.62 11.06 -20.02
N SER A 148 5.64 10.25 -18.97
CA SER A 148 4.61 9.25 -18.72
C SER A 148 4.23 9.16 -17.25
N VAL A 149 3.03 8.67 -16.98
CA VAL A 149 2.63 8.30 -15.61
C VAL A 149 3.23 6.93 -15.30
N TRP A 150 4.19 6.89 -14.39
CA TRP A 150 4.76 5.64 -13.87
C TRP A 150 3.82 4.97 -12.87
N TYR A 151 3.25 5.76 -11.97
CA TYR A 151 2.33 5.28 -10.94
C TYR A 151 1.20 6.27 -10.67
N HIS A 152 0.00 5.73 -10.48
CA HIS A 152 -1.20 6.48 -10.14
C HIS A 152 -2.08 5.72 -9.13
N ARG A 153 -2.62 6.44 -8.14
CA ARG A 153 -3.67 5.95 -7.23
C ARG A 153 -4.68 7.04 -6.94
N GLU A 154 -5.96 6.71 -7.12
CA GLU A 154 -7.12 7.59 -6.90
C GLU A 154 -7.75 7.29 -5.52
N SER A 155 -7.11 7.70 -4.41
CA SER A 155 -7.68 7.53 -3.06
C SER A 155 -6.87 8.27 -1.98
N PRO A 156 -7.51 8.89 -0.97
CA PRO A 156 -6.82 9.41 0.20
C PRO A 156 -6.07 8.33 0.99
N GLY A 157 -5.03 8.75 1.69
CA GLY A 157 -4.30 7.92 2.66
C GLY A 157 -3.13 7.14 2.06
N TYR A 158 -2.90 7.26 0.76
CA TYR A 158 -1.67 6.76 0.14
C TYR A 158 -0.48 7.69 0.44
N SER A 159 0.69 7.11 0.64
CA SER A 159 1.96 7.84 0.75
C SER A 159 3.13 6.96 0.32
N PHE A 160 4.25 7.57 -0.04
CA PHE A 160 5.48 6.86 -0.36
C PHE A 160 6.33 6.64 0.88
N ILE A 161 6.99 5.48 0.95
CA ILE A 161 7.99 5.18 1.98
C ILE A 161 9.36 4.84 1.37
N GLY A 162 9.59 5.35 0.16
CA GLY A 162 10.85 5.29 -0.59
C GLY A 162 10.69 4.55 -1.92
N THR A 163 11.80 4.37 -2.63
CA THR A 163 11.89 3.75 -3.97
C THR A 163 11.08 2.46 -4.07
N LYS A 164 10.08 2.42 -4.97
CA LYS A 164 9.12 1.32 -5.20
C LYS A 164 8.20 0.93 -4.04
N ARG A 165 8.19 1.67 -2.93
CA ARG A 165 7.38 1.34 -1.75
C ARG A 165 6.28 2.37 -1.53
N VAL A 166 5.04 1.89 -1.60
CA VAL A 166 3.84 2.68 -1.35
C VAL A 166 3.07 2.06 -0.20
N GLN A 167 2.45 2.90 0.61
CA GLN A 167 1.54 2.45 1.65
C GLN A 167 0.20 3.16 1.53
N TRP A 168 -0.83 2.51 2.05
CA TRP A 168 -2.11 3.12 2.36
C TRP A 168 -2.39 2.95 3.85
N GLN A 169 -2.72 4.06 4.52
CA GLN A 169 -3.12 4.03 5.92
C GLN A 169 -4.47 4.71 6.12
N GLN A 170 -5.30 4.12 7.00
CA GLN A 170 -6.49 4.74 7.52
C GLN A 170 -6.56 4.53 9.02
N GLY A 171 -6.79 5.60 9.78
CA GLY A 171 -6.70 5.57 11.23
C GLY A 171 -5.27 5.30 11.70
N PHE A 172 -4.77 6.10 12.64
CA PHE A 172 -3.37 5.99 13.07
C PHE A 172 -3.05 4.56 13.56
N ARG A 173 -2.18 3.87 12.81
CA ARG A 173 -1.76 2.48 13.05
C ARG A 173 -2.90 1.44 13.14
N LYS A 174 -4.05 1.72 12.51
CA LYS A 174 -5.25 0.88 12.57
C LYS A 174 -5.40 0.02 11.32
N TYR A 175 -5.47 0.66 10.15
CA TYR A 175 -5.57 0.00 8.85
C TYR A 175 -4.32 0.32 8.05
N LEU A 176 -3.68 -0.72 7.54
CA LEU A 176 -2.42 -0.58 6.85
C LEU A 176 -2.34 -1.53 5.68
N THR A 177 -2.11 -0.99 4.50
CA THR A 177 -1.72 -1.77 3.32
C THR A 177 -0.36 -1.29 2.86
N PHE A 178 0.51 -2.22 2.50
CA PHE A 178 1.79 -1.91 1.88
C PHE A 178 1.86 -2.57 0.51
N TYR A 179 2.49 -1.86 -0.42
CA TYR A 179 2.70 -2.26 -1.79
C TYR A 179 4.18 -2.12 -2.15
N LEU A 180 4.77 -3.19 -2.67
CA LEU A 180 6.04 -3.16 -3.40
C LEU A 180 5.73 -3.12 -4.89
N LEU A 181 6.39 -2.22 -5.62
CA LEU A 181 6.20 -2.02 -7.05
C LEU A 181 7.38 -2.56 -7.87
N ASP A 182 7.14 -2.97 -9.11
CA ASP A 182 8.17 -3.30 -10.09
C ASP A 182 8.73 -2.02 -10.75
N GLU A 183 9.69 -2.17 -11.68
CA GLU A 183 10.22 -1.05 -12.46
C GLU A 183 9.18 -0.31 -13.32
N ASN A 184 7.99 -0.88 -13.52
CA ASN A 184 6.91 -0.30 -14.32
C ASN A 184 5.74 0.22 -13.43
N GLY A 185 5.96 0.36 -12.12
CA GLY A 185 4.95 0.85 -11.18
C GLY A 185 3.83 -0.16 -10.90
N LYS A 186 4.00 -1.44 -11.23
CA LYS A 186 2.99 -2.49 -10.99
C LYS A 186 3.27 -3.20 -9.67
N GLU A 187 2.21 -3.60 -8.98
CA GLU A 187 2.32 -4.29 -7.69
C GLU A 187 2.99 -5.67 -7.84
N GLU A 188 4.16 -5.84 -7.22
CA GLU A 188 4.86 -7.12 -7.03
C GLU A 188 4.46 -7.79 -5.72
N CYS A 189 4.20 -7.00 -4.68
CA CYS A 189 3.78 -7.52 -3.38
C CYS A 189 2.73 -6.60 -2.75
N GLU A 190 1.74 -7.21 -2.11
CA GLU A 190 0.78 -6.52 -1.26
C GLU A 190 0.74 -7.20 0.12
N THR A 191 0.75 -6.40 1.19
CA THR A 191 0.53 -6.86 2.57
C THR A 191 -0.56 -6.03 3.25
N PHE A 192 -1.17 -6.57 4.30
CA PHE A 192 -2.18 -5.82 5.06
C PHE A 192 -2.15 -6.17 6.54
N PHE A 193 -2.20 -5.13 7.37
CA PHE A 193 -2.31 -5.21 8.82
C PHE A 193 -3.56 -4.47 9.29
N PHE A 194 -4.27 -5.08 10.23
CA PHE A 194 -5.39 -4.48 10.92
C PHE A 194 -5.31 -4.75 12.42
N ARG A 195 -5.49 -3.71 13.23
CA ARG A 195 -5.66 -3.85 14.67
C ARG A 195 -6.70 -2.88 15.21
N GLU A 196 -7.71 -3.40 15.90
CA GLU A 196 -8.73 -2.60 16.56
C GLU A 196 -9.00 -3.09 17.99
N GLN A 197 -9.03 -2.16 18.94
CA GLN A 197 -9.40 -2.45 20.33
C GLN A 197 -10.92 -2.36 20.49
N HIS A 198 -11.53 -3.44 21.00
CA HIS A 198 -12.94 -3.49 21.35
C HIS A 198 -13.09 -3.51 22.88
N ILE A 199 -13.91 -2.59 23.41
CA ILE A 199 -14.26 -2.55 24.83
C ILE A 199 -15.70 -3.06 24.95
N TYR A 200 -15.90 -4.17 25.66
CA TYR A 200 -17.23 -4.62 26.02
C TYR A 200 -17.68 -3.94 27.33
N GLU A 201 -18.72 -3.11 27.25
CA GLU A 201 -19.25 -2.32 28.38
C GLU A 201 -19.65 -3.19 29.59
N GLN A 202 -19.96 -4.47 29.38
CA GLN A 202 -20.47 -5.35 30.44
C GLN A 202 -19.38 -5.86 31.39
N ASP A 203 -18.14 -6.07 30.92
CA ASP A 203 -17.10 -6.75 31.71
C ASP A 203 -15.78 -5.98 31.80
N SER A 204 -15.66 -4.81 31.18
CA SER A 204 -14.39 -4.05 31.07
C SER A 204 -13.23 -4.83 30.44
N GLU A 205 -13.50 -5.99 29.82
CA GLU A 205 -12.52 -6.71 29.02
C GLU A 205 -12.25 -5.96 27.72
N GLN A 206 -10.99 -5.61 27.53
CA GLN A 206 -10.47 -5.12 26.26
C GLN A 206 -10.09 -6.33 25.42
N VAL A 207 -10.81 -6.55 24.33
CA VAL A 207 -10.47 -7.59 23.34
C VAL A 207 -9.92 -6.89 22.10
N SER A 208 -8.69 -7.21 21.73
CA SER A 208 -8.10 -6.74 20.48
C SER A 208 -8.46 -7.68 19.34
N LEU A 209 -8.85 -7.11 18.20
CA LEU A 209 -8.91 -7.81 16.93
C LEU A 209 -7.67 -7.41 16.12
N ALA A 210 -6.65 -8.27 16.15
CA ALA A 210 -5.50 -8.18 15.26
C ALA A 210 -5.65 -9.16 14.10
N VAL A 211 -5.56 -8.67 12.87
CA VAL A 211 -5.71 -9.46 11.64
C VAL A 211 -4.61 -9.07 10.67
N VAL A 212 -4.02 -10.07 10.03
CA VAL A 212 -3.02 -9.89 8.96
C VAL A 212 -3.44 -10.62 7.70
N MET A 213 -3.11 -10.05 6.55
CA MET A 213 -3.24 -10.75 5.27
C MET A 213 -2.00 -11.61 5.03
N LEU A 214 -2.16 -12.81 4.49
CA LEU A 214 -1.04 -13.53 3.89
C LEU A 214 -0.51 -12.69 2.71
N PRO A 215 0.78 -12.31 2.68
CA PRO A 215 1.33 -11.48 1.61
C PRO A 215 0.98 -12.05 0.24
N LYS A 216 0.54 -11.17 -0.65
CA LYS A 216 0.18 -11.53 -2.02
C LYS A 216 1.30 -11.07 -2.95
N TYR A 217 2.00 -12.03 -3.53
CA TYR A 217 3.03 -11.77 -4.54
C TYR A 217 2.44 -11.87 -5.94
N ALA A 218 2.93 -11.03 -6.85
CA ALA A 218 2.66 -11.17 -8.26
C ALA A 218 3.25 -12.51 -8.74
N LEU A 219 2.50 -13.22 -9.58
CA LEU A 219 3.03 -14.39 -10.27
C LEU A 219 4.03 -13.89 -11.33
N HIS A 220 5.30 -13.72 -10.97
CA HIS A 220 6.34 -13.47 -11.97
C HIS A 220 6.40 -14.65 -12.95
N LYS A 221 6.91 -14.44 -14.17
CA LYS A 221 7.03 -15.48 -15.21
C LYS A 221 7.82 -16.73 -14.75
N ASP A 222 8.53 -16.64 -13.64
CA ASP A 222 9.19 -17.75 -12.94
C ASP A 222 8.32 -18.42 -11.86
N ALA A 223 6.99 -18.22 -11.89
CA ALA A 223 5.97 -18.82 -11.01
C ALA A 223 5.96 -20.36 -10.96
N GLU A 224 6.89 -21.05 -11.61
CA GLU A 224 7.19 -22.45 -11.32
C GLU A 224 8.10 -22.62 -10.08
N LYS A 225 8.70 -21.56 -9.52
CA LYS A 225 9.58 -21.64 -8.34
C LYS A 225 8.98 -21.17 -7.02
N GLU A 226 7.96 -20.32 -7.05
CA GLU A 226 7.24 -19.97 -5.84
C GLU A 226 6.01 -20.86 -5.71
N LYS A 227 6.15 -21.88 -4.85
CA LYS A 227 5.03 -22.39 -4.09
C LYS A 227 4.24 -21.18 -3.55
N ASN A 228 3.13 -20.82 -4.19
CA ASN A 228 1.99 -20.35 -3.44
C ASN A 228 1.88 -21.31 -2.26
N THR A 229 2.06 -20.79 -1.05
CA THR A 229 2.05 -21.59 0.16
C THR A 229 0.69 -22.27 0.22
N GLU A 230 0.61 -23.52 -0.22
CA GLU A 230 -0.66 -24.23 -0.35
C GLU A 230 -1.23 -24.36 1.06
N LEU A 231 -2.20 -23.48 1.36
CA LEU A 231 -2.88 -23.52 2.63
C LEU A 231 -3.55 -24.88 2.77
N THR A 232 -3.23 -25.58 3.84
CA THR A 232 -3.93 -26.81 4.20
C THR A 232 -5.38 -26.48 4.55
N GLU A 233 -6.30 -27.45 4.48
CA GLU A 233 -7.68 -27.22 4.89
C GLU A 233 -7.78 -26.78 6.36
N THR A 234 -6.87 -27.26 7.21
CA THR A 234 -6.74 -26.82 8.60
C THR A 234 -6.41 -25.32 8.69
N MET A 235 -5.43 -24.84 7.91
CA MET A 235 -5.10 -23.41 7.86
C MET A 235 -6.28 -22.60 7.34
N LYS A 236 -6.91 -23.03 6.23
CA LYS A 236 -8.07 -22.35 5.65
C LYS A 236 -9.22 -22.20 6.65
N SER A 237 -9.47 -23.22 7.48
CA SER A 237 -10.53 -23.17 8.49
C SER A 237 -10.33 -22.09 9.57
N GLN A 238 -9.10 -21.58 9.72
CA GLN A 238 -8.75 -20.50 10.67
C GLN A 238 -8.82 -19.11 10.02
N GLY A 239 -8.96 -19.05 8.70
CA GLY A 239 -8.82 -17.83 7.92
C GLY A 239 -10.13 -17.26 7.39
N ILE A 240 -10.01 -16.01 6.93
CA ILE A 240 -11.01 -15.29 6.15
C ILE A 240 -10.52 -15.25 4.70
N TYR A 241 -11.35 -15.69 3.76
CA TYR A 241 -11.06 -15.60 2.32
C TYR A 241 -11.90 -14.50 1.66
N THR A 242 -11.26 -13.61 0.90
CA THR A 242 -11.96 -12.65 0.04
C THR A 242 -11.90 -13.06 -1.42
N ARG A 243 -13.07 -13.22 -2.05
CA ARG A 243 -13.17 -13.59 -3.46
C ARG A 243 -12.59 -12.51 -4.37
N LEU A 244 -12.90 -11.25 -4.10
CA LEU A 244 -12.28 -10.13 -4.80
C LEU A 244 -10.82 -10.04 -4.36
N GLY A 245 -9.93 -10.18 -5.34
CA GLY A 245 -8.48 -10.14 -5.13
C GLY A 245 -7.84 -11.45 -4.68
N GLY A 246 -8.62 -12.47 -4.29
CA GLY A 246 -8.12 -13.80 -3.92
C GLY A 246 -7.20 -13.79 -2.68
N LYS A 247 -7.62 -13.13 -1.60
CA LYS A 247 -6.76 -12.85 -0.43
C LYS A 247 -7.20 -13.65 0.79
N TRP A 248 -6.23 -14.04 1.61
CA TRP A 248 -6.44 -14.72 2.88
C TRP A 248 -6.03 -13.83 4.04
N TYR A 249 -6.86 -13.76 5.07
CA TYR A 249 -6.59 -13.02 6.30
C TYR A 249 -6.73 -13.93 7.50
N PHE A 250 -5.92 -13.69 8.52
CA PHE A 250 -5.86 -14.52 9.71
C PHE A 250 -5.88 -13.64 10.95
N ARG A 251 -6.71 -14.03 11.91
CA ARG A 251 -6.67 -13.44 13.24
C ARG A 251 -5.42 -13.94 13.96
N ILE A 252 -4.67 -13.04 14.54
CA ILE A 252 -3.45 -13.32 15.31
C ILE A 252 -3.53 -12.65 16.68
N THR A 253 -2.64 -13.06 17.58
CA THR A 253 -2.50 -12.40 18.89
C THR A 253 -1.85 -11.02 18.73
N ASP A 254 -1.96 -10.16 19.74
CA ASP A 254 -1.31 -8.85 19.70
C ASP A 254 0.22 -8.99 19.70
N GLU A 255 0.78 -9.98 20.42
CA GLU A 255 2.21 -10.26 20.42
C GLU A 255 2.71 -10.66 19.03
N GLN A 256 1.97 -11.53 18.34
CA GLN A 256 2.26 -11.95 16.97
C GLN A 256 2.14 -10.78 15.99
N TYR A 257 1.18 -9.88 16.20
CA TYR A 257 1.03 -8.68 15.38
C TYR A 257 2.23 -7.76 15.54
N ASP A 258 2.63 -7.48 16.78
CA ASP A 258 3.77 -6.60 17.06
C ASP A 258 5.07 -7.19 16.51
N GLU A 259 5.24 -8.52 16.56
CA GLU A 259 6.36 -9.23 15.93
C GLU A 259 6.40 -9.04 14.41
N LEU A 260 5.27 -9.27 13.71
CA LEU A 260 5.23 -9.14 12.25
C LEU A 260 5.36 -7.69 11.77
N ALA A 261 4.77 -6.75 12.51
CA ALA A 261 4.70 -5.35 12.10
C ALA A 261 5.97 -4.56 12.46
N GLU A 262 6.90 -5.11 13.25
CA GLU A 262 8.07 -4.39 13.76
C GLU A 262 8.93 -3.81 12.62
N SER A 263 9.29 -4.63 11.62
CA SER A 263 10.11 -4.19 10.48
C SER A 263 9.40 -3.10 9.66
N TYR A 264 8.10 -3.25 9.45
CA TYR A 264 7.30 -2.25 8.77
C TYR A 264 7.30 -0.90 9.52
N TRP A 265 7.04 -0.91 10.83
CA TRP A 265 7.00 0.34 11.61
C TRP A 265 8.37 1.04 11.67
N LYS A 266 9.46 0.27 11.73
CA LYS A 266 10.82 0.83 11.61
C LYS A 266 11.04 1.49 10.26
N ALA A 267 10.66 0.84 9.17
CA ALA A 267 10.78 1.40 7.83
C ALA A 267 9.92 2.67 7.68
N TYR A 268 8.69 2.65 8.17
CA TYR A 268 7.80 3.80 8.18
C TYR A 268 8.38 4.99 8.96
N ASP A 269 8.85 4.77 10.19
CA ASP A 269 9.39 5.84 11.03
C ASP A 269 10.65 6.47 10.40
N ILE A 270 11.50 5.67 9.73
CA ILE A 270 12.65 6.18 8.95
C ILE A 270 12.18 6.98 7.74
N ALA A 271 11.22 6.46 6.98
CA ALA A 271 10.67 7.10 5.79
C ALA A 271 10.05 8.46 6.10
N GLN A 272 9.35 8.60 7.24
CA GLN A 272 8.76 9.87 7.67
C GLN A 272 9.80 10.97 7.87
N GLU A 273 11.03 10.62 8.28
CA GLU A 273 12.12 11.59 8.40
C GLU A 273 12.83 11.81 7.06
N LYS A 274 13.12 10.73 6.34
CA LYS A 274 13.88 10.76 5.09
C LYS A 274 13.15 11.45 3.95
N ILE A 275 11.84 11.28 3.84
CA ILE A 275 11.07 11.88 2.75
C ILE A 275 11.13 13.41 2.76
N LYS A 276 11.34 14.03 3.93
CA LYS A 276 11.50 15.49 4.07
C LYS A 276 12.73 16.00 3.32
N GLU A 277 13.76 15.18 3.11
CA GLU A 277 14.99 15.55 2.39
C GLU A 277 14.74 15.73 0.88
N VAL A 278 13.70 15.10 0.35
CA VAL A 278 13.31 15.10 -1.07
C VAL A 278 11.95 15.76 -1.31
N THR A 279 11.42 16.46 -0.30
CA THR A 279 10.15 17.19 -0.36
C THR A 279 10.41 18.68 -0.54
N TYR A 280 9.71 19.30 -1.47
CA TYR A 280 9.91 20.69 -1.85
C TYR A 280 8.59 21.41 -2.10
N THR A 281 8.58 22.71 -1.80
CA THR A 281 7.65 23.64 -2.46
C THR A 281 8.10 23.90 -3.90
N TYR A 282 7.22 24.49 -4.71
CA TYR A 282 7.54 24.88 -6.09
C TYR A 282 8.82 25.73 -6.17
N ASP A 283 8.92 26.77 -5.33
CA ASP A 283 10.04 27.72 -5.35
C ASP A 283 11.36 27.08 -4.86
N GLU A 284 11.29 26.15 -3.91
CA GLU A 284 12.47 25.40 -3.43
C GLU A 284 13.02 24.48 -4.52
N LEU A 285 12.16 23.83 -5.30
CA LEU A 285 12.58 22.90 -6.35
C LEU A 285 13.05 23.62 -7.62
N PHE A 286 12.24 24.55 -8.13
CA PHE A 286 12.44 25.13 -9.46
C PHE A 286 13.07 26.53 -9.46
N GLY A 287 13.32 27.09 -8.27
CA GLY A 287 13.78 28.46 -8.09
C GLY A 287 12.67 29.47 -8.37
N GLY A 288 12.19 30.14 -7.33
CA GLY A 288 11.30 31.30 -7.47
C GLY A 288 12.01 32.47 -8.15
N MET A 289 11.27 33.22 -8.99
CA MET A 289 11.70 34.50 -9.55
C MET A 289 11.97 35.57 -8.49
#